data_AF-A0A5E4EPT0-F1
#
_entry.id   AF-A0A5E4EPT0-F1
#
_cell.length_a   1.000
_cell.length_b   1.000
_cell.length_c   1.000
_cell.angle_alpha   90.00
_cell.angle_beta   90.00
_cell.angle_gamma   90.00
#
_symmetry.space_group_name_H-M   'P 1'
#
loop_
_entity.id
_entity.type
_entity.pdbx_description
1 polymer ?
#
loop_
_entity_poly.entity_id
_entity_poly.type
_entity_poly.pdbx_seq_one_letter_code
_entity_poly.pdbx_strand_id
1 'polypeptide(L)'
;MGSFPVPHKKLSLEIKGNKTDLVICSYDDHFLVIATQIGAMGTILQARKEEGMAIQPTFNVSVIFGKRDEPMLVSCARQLIEHIRYISIYRSFFFLIQYQLLIL
;
A
#
# COMPACT_ATOMS: atom_id res chain seq x y z
N MET A 1 -0.83 28.73 2.62
CA MET A 1 -0.51 27.31 2.91
C MET A 1 -0.98 26.49 1.71
N GLY A 2 -0.07 25.90 0.95
CA GLY A 2 -0.44 25.14 -0.25
C GLY A 2 -1.18 23.86 0.13
N SER A 3 -2.26 23.54 -0.57
CA SER A 3 -2.87 22.21 -0.45
C SER A 3 -1.89 21.18 -1.00
N PHE A 4 -1.93 19.95 -0.47
CA PHE A 4 -1.17 18.85 -1.03
C PHE A 4 -1.52 18.73 -2.53
N PRO A 5 -0.51 18.66 -3.43
CA PRO A 5 -0.73 18.87 -4.87
C PRO A 5 -1.41 17.70 -5.58
N VAL A 6 -1.74 16.63 -4.86
CA VAL A 6 -2.43 15.47 -5.43
C VAL A 6 -3.70 15.12 -4.65
N PRO A 7 -4.75 14.60 -5.32
CA PRO A 7 -5.94 14.10 -4.66
C PRO A 7 -5.56 13.03 -3.64
N HIS A 8 -5.99 13.23 -2.40
CA HIS A 8 -5.70 12.31 -1.32
C HIS A 8 -6.88 12.18 -0.37
N LYS A 9 -6.99 11.01 0.26
CA LYS A 9 -7.93 10.74 1.33
C LYS A 9 -7.15 10.30 2.55
N LYS A 10 -7.39 10.96 3.67
CA LYS A 10 -6.83 10.58 4.98
C LYS A 10 -7.95 10.05 5.85
N LEU A 11 -7.67 8.97 6.56
CA LEU A 11 -8.53 8.42 7.58
C LEU A 11 -7.69 7.87 8.74
N SER A 12 -8.20 8.00 9.95
CA SER A 12 -7.55 7.48 11.15
C SER A 12 -8.50 6.48 11.79
N LEU A 13 -8.01 5.28 12.08
CA LEU A 13 -8.78 4.26 12.79
C LEU A 13 -7.91 3.56 13.83
N GLU A 14 -8.54 2.85 14.75
CA GLU A 14 -7.83 2.03 15.72
C GLU A 14 -7.71 0.60 15.17
N ILE A 15 -6.48 0.12 15.01
CA ILE A 15 -6.19 -1.27 14.64
C ILE A 15 -5.52 -1.91 15.85
N LYS A 16 -6.21 -2.85 16.48
CA LYS A 16 -5.72 -3.63 17.63
C LYS A 16 -5.14 -2.74 18.74
N GLY A 17 -5.91 -1.76 19.19
CA GLY A 17 -5.51 -0.85 20.26
C GLY A 17 -4.61 0.31 19.83
N ASN A 18 -4.16 0.34 18.57
CA ASN A 18 -3.20 1.33 18.09
C ASN A 18 -3.82 2.23 17.02
N LYS A 19 -3.72 3.55 17.23
CA LYS A 19 -4.15 4.54 16.24
C LYS A 19 -3.32 4.38 14.97
N THR A 20 -3.99 4.09 13.87
CA THR A 20 -3.41 3.90 12.55
C THR A 20 -3.94 4.98 11.63
N ASP A 21 -3.02 5.76 11.07
CA ASP A 21 -3.30 6.71 10.02
C ASP A 21 -3.13 6.03 8.66
N LEU A 22 -4.19 6.08 7.86
CA LEU A 22 -4.21 5.67 6.46
C LEU A 22 -4.32 6.90 5.57
N VAL A 23 -3.42 6.99 4.59
CA VAL A 23 -3.45 8.02 3.55
C VAL A 23 -3.38 7.35 2.19
N ILE A 24 -4.33 7.67 1.32
CA ILE A 24 -4.38 7.18 -0.06
C ILE A 24 -4.22 8.38 -0.97
N CYS A 25 -3.17 8.40 -1.78
CA CYS A 25 -2.91 9.44 -2.77
C CYS A 25 -3.09 8.86 -4.17
N SER A 26 -3.82 9.57 -5.02
CA SER A 26 -4.04 9.21 -6.43
C SER A 26 -3.05 9.98 -7.30
N TYR A 27 -2.21 9.25 -8.03
CA TYR A 27 -1.41 9.78 -9.12
C TYR A 27 -1.95 9.26 -10.45
N ASP A 28 -1.46 9.81 -11.57
CA ASP A 28 -1.96 9.45 -12.90
C ASP A 28 -1.67 7.98 -13.27
N ASP A 29 -0.55 7.43 -12.80
CA ASP A 29 -0.06 6.08 -13.14
C ASP A 29 -0.12 5.08 -11.97
N HIS A 30 -0.23 5.57 -10.73
CA HIS A 30 -0.23 4.73 -9.54
C HIS A 30 -1.02 5.31 -8.36
N PHE A 31 -1.32 4.45 -7.39
CA PHE A 31 -1.73 4.88 -6.06
C PHE A 31 -0.59 4.74 -5.05
N LEU A 32 -0.51 5.69 -4.14
CA LEU A 32 0.30 5.56 -2.93
C LEU A 32 -0.62 5.35 -1.74
N VAL A 33 -0.47 4.20 -1.08
CA VAL A 33 -1.18 3.84 0.15
C VAL A 33 -0.18 3.86 1.30
N ILE A 34 -0.42 4.74 2.27
CA ILE A 34 0.42 4.90 3.46
C ILE A 34 -0.38 4.38 4.64
N ALA A 35 0.20 3.46 5.40
CA ALA A 35 -0.36 2.94 6.65
C ALA A 35 0.71 3.05 7.75
N THR A 36 0.47 3.94 8.72
CA THR A 36 1.44 4.25 9.78
C THR A 36 0.75 4.41 11.13
N GLN A 37 1.36 3.90 12.20
CA GLN A 37 0.87 4.04 13.57
C GLN A 37 1.70 5.04 14.38
N ILE A 38 2.99 5.19 14.05
CA ILE A 38 3.95 6.02 14.81
C ILE A 38 4.51 7.19 13.98
N GLY A 39 4.00 7.43 12.77
CA GLY A 39 4.43 8.53 11.91
C GLY A 39 5.83 8.35 11.29
N ALA A 40 6.44 7.18 11.41
CA ALA A 40 7.76 6.87 10.82
C ALA A 40 7.65 6.24 9.43
N MET A 41 8.70 6.38 8.62
CA MET A 41 8.79 5.76 7.31
C MET A 41 9.04 4.25 7.47
N GLY A 42 8.08 3.42 7.04
CA GLY A 42 8.15 1.95 7.09
C GLY A 42 8.85 1.34 5.87
N THR A 43 8.47 0.11 5.55
CA THR A 43 8.88 -0.57 4.31
C THR A 43 8.01 -0.09 3.16
N ILE A 44 8.64 0.26 2.03
CA ILE A 44 7.95 0.62 0.79
C ILE A 44 7.90 -0.62 -0.10
N LEU A 45 6.68 -1.05 -0.41
CA LEU A 45 6.37 -2.17 -1.29
C LEU A 45 5.74 -1.64 -2.56
N GLN A 46 6.07 -2.22 -3.71
CA GLN A 46 5.43 -1.93 -4.97
C GLN A 46 4.73 -3.19 -5.48
N ALA A 47 3.42 -3.07 -5.68
CA ALA A 47 2.62 -4.05 -6.40
C ALA A 47 2.43 -3.58 -7.84
N ARG A 48 2.86 -4.38 -8.82
CA ARG A 48 2.63 -4.14 -10.25
C ARG A 48 1.69 -5.19 -10.81
N LYS A 49 0.69 -4.76 -11.56
CA LYS A 49 -0.20 -5.66 -12.31
C LYS A 49 0.63 -6.35 -13.40
N GLU A 50 0.55 -7.68 -13.49
CA GLU A 50 1.18 -8.43 -14.57
C GLU A 50 0.43 -8.23 -15.90
N GLU A 51 1.18 -8.02 -16.97
CA GLU A 51 0.62 -7.87 -18.31
C GLU A 51 0.27 -9.26 -18.89
N GLY A 52 -0.91 -9.40 -19.50
CA GLY A 52 -1.34 -10.63 -20.17
C GLY A 52 -2.43 -11.45 -19.47
N MET A 53 -2.78 -11.13 -18.22
CA MET A 53 -3.86 -11.80 -17.48
C MET A 53 -5.15 -10.94 -17.48
N ALA A 54 -6.02 -11.16 -18.46
CA ALA A 54 -7.25 -10.37 -18.63
C ALA A 54 -8.40 -10.78 -17.68
N ILE A 55 -8.45 -12.05 -17.27
CA ILE A 55 -9.58 -12.62 -16.52
C ILE A 55 -9.36 -12.54 -15.01
N GLN A 56 -8.11 -12.69 -14.55
CA GLN A 56 -7.76 -12.67 -13.14
C GLN A 56 -6.46 -11.89 -12.94
N PRO A 57 -6.53 -10.61 -12.53
CA PRO A 57 -5.34 -9.78 -12.46
C PRO A 57 -4.40 -10.29 -11.36
N THR A 58 -3.20 -10.69 -11.78
CA THR A 58 -2.09 -11.07 -10.90
C THR A 58 -1.23 -9.86 -10.61
N PHE A 59 -0.68 -9.77 -9.40
CA PHE A 59 0.20 -8.67 -9.00
C PHE A 59 1.52 -9.21 -8.50
N ASN A 60 2.61 -8.68 -9.05
CA ASN A 60 3.96 -8.89 -8.55
C ASN A 60 4.25 -7.85 -7.46
N VAL A 61 4.62 -8.31 -6.26
CA VAL A 61 4.95 -7.44 -5.12
C VAL A 61 6.44 -7.48 -4.84
N SER A 62 7.08 -6.32 -4.83
CA SER A 62 8.52 -6.16 -4.58
C SER A 62 8.79 -5.13 -3.49
N VAL A 63 9.82 -5.34 -2.67
CA VAL A 63 10.27 -4.37 -1.67
C VAL A 63 11.22 -3.37 -2.34
N ILE A 64 10.82 -2.10 -2.39
CA ILE A 64 11.67 -1.02 -2.91
C ILE A 64 12.64 -0.55 -1.83
N PHE A 65 12.13 -0.31 -0.62
CA PHE A 65 12.89 0.26 0.49
C PHE A 65 12.45 -0.34 1.83
N GLY A 66 13.36 -0.44 2.80
CA GLY A 66 13.12 -1.03 4.12
C GLY A 66 13.59 -2.48 4.22
N LYS A 67 13.11 -3.20 5.25
CA LYS A 67 13.49 -4.60 5.49
C LYS A 67 12.96 -5.51 4.38
N ARG A 68 13.86 -6.31 3.79
CA ARG A 68 13.54 -7.25 2.70
C ARG A 68 13.32 -8.68 3.17
N ASP A 69 13.80 -9.04 4.34
CA ASP A 69 13.81 -10.42 4.87
C ASP A 69 12.50 -10.78 5.59
N GLU A 70 11.41 -10.06 5.30
CA GLU A 70 10.14 -10.15 6.00
C GLU A 70 9.03 -10.62 5.03
N PRO A 71 8.91 -11.93 4.75
CA PRO A 71 8.01 -12.46 3.73
C PRO A 71 6.52 -12.19 4.02
N MET A 72 6.16 -11.97 5.29
CA MET A 72 4.79 -11.61 5.65
C MET A 72 4.39 -10.24 5.10
N LEU A 73 5.32 -9.26 5.03
CA LEU A 73 5.01 -7.93 4.46
C LEU A 73 4.55 -8.03 3.01
N VAL A 74 5.30 -8.80 2.21
CA VAL A 74 5.01 -9.05 0.79
C VAL A 74 3.67 -9.77 0.65
N SER A 75 3.42 -10.76 1.51
CA SER A 75 2.17 -11.54 1.50
C SER A 75 0.95 -10.69 1.84
N CYS A 76 1.05 -9.82 2.85
CA CYS A 76 -0.04 -8.92 3.21
C CYS A 76 -0.29 -7.85 2.15
N ALA A 77 0.76 -7.26 1.56
CA ALA A 77 0.58 -6.34 0.44
C ALA A 77 -0.09 -7.02 -0.76
N ARG A 78 0.25 -8.30 -1.03
CA ARG A 78 -0.44 -9.11 -2.05
C ARG A 78 -1.91 -9.31 -1.71
N GLN A 79 -2.25 -9.66 -0.47
CA GLN A 79 -3.64 -9.79 -0.05
C GLN A 79 -4.40 -8.46 -0.16
N LEU A 80 -3.80 -7.35 0.28
CA LEU A 80 -4.42 -6.03 0.20
C LEU A 80 -4.72 -5.66 -1.26
N ILE A 81 -3.75 -5.80 -2.17
CA ILE A 81 -3.99 -5.48 -3.58
C ILE A 81 -5.01 -6.42 -4.22
N GLU A 82 -5.05 -7.69 -3.81
CA GLU A 82 -6.06 -8.64 -4.25
C GLU A 82 -7.49 -8.25 -3.85
N HIS A 83 -7.67 -7.60 -2.70
CA HIS A 83 -8.97 -7.07 -2.29
C HIS A 83 -9.31 -5.77 -3.02
N ILE A 84 -8.29 -4.99 -3.41
CA ILE A 84 -8.43 -3.72 -4.14
C ILE A 84 -8.60 -3.95 -5.66
N ARG A 85 -8.54 -5.19 -6.15
CA ARG A 85 -8.61 -5.59 -7.58
C ARG A 85 -9.73 -4.97 -8.41
N TYR A 86 -10.84 -4.57 -7.79
CA TYR A 86 -11.92 -3.86 -8.49
C TYR A 86 -11.47 -2.51 -9.07
N ILE A 87 -10.38 -1.94 -8.55
CA ILE A 87 -9.73 -0.74 -9.09
C ILE A 87 -8.82 -1.15 -10.26
N SER A 88 -9.42 -1.71 -11.32
CA SER A 88 -8.75 -2.36 -12.46
C SER A 88 -7.94 -1.42 -13.37
N ILE A 89 -8.15 -0.11 -13.22
CA ILE A 89 -7.66 0.93 -14.12
C ILE A 89 -6.16 1.21 -13.90
N TYR A 90 -5.63 0.97 -12.70
CA TYR A 90 -4.28 1.38 -12.33
C TYR A 90 -3.28 0.24 -12.46
N ARG A 91 -2.09 0.58 -12.96
CA ARG A 91 -1.05 -0.37 -13.33
C ARG A 91 -0.11 -0.69 -12.16
N SER A 92 -0.01 0.22 -11.18
CA SER A 92 0.92 0.07 -10.05
C SER A 92 0.37 0.67 -8.76
N PHE A 93 0.75 0.07 -7.64
CA PHE A 93 0.40 0.50 -6.30
C PHE A 93 1.67 0.50 -5.44
N PHE A 94 1.87 1.57 -4.70
CA PHE A 94 2.94 1.69 -3.71
C PHE A 94 2.32 1.64 -2.32
N PHE A 95 2.85 0.79 -1.46
CA PHE A 95 2.44 0.66 -0.07
C PHE A 95 3.59 1.06 0.83
N LEU A 96 3.37 2.04 1.70
CA LEU A 96 4.27 2.36 2.81
C LEU A 96 3.66 1.78 4.07
N ILE A 97 4.18 0.63 4.51
CA ILE A 97 3.65 -0.12 5.65
C ILE A 97 4.75 -0.27 6.70
N GLN A 98 4.39 -0.02 7.96
CA GLN A 98 5.27 -0.31 9.08
C GLN A 98 5.16 -1.78 9.49
N TYR A 99 6.28 -2.45 9.72
CA TYR A 99 6.29 -3.87 10.13
C TYR A 99 5.44 -4.13 11.37
N GLN A 100 5.44 -3.20 12.32
CA GLN A 100 4.64 -3.31 13.55
C GLN A 100 3.13 -3.35 13.30
N LEU A 101 2.65 -2.80 12.19
CA LEU A 101 1.24 -2.91 11.74
C LEU A 101 0.84 -4.35 11.44
N LEU A 102 1.82 -5.22 11.14
CA LEU A 102 1.61 -6.60 10.71
C LEU A 102 1.59 -7.60 11.88
N ILE A 103 2.32 -7.29 12.96
CA ILE A 103 2.55 -8.20 14.10
C ILE A 103 1.55 -7.95 15.23
N LEU A 104 1.04 -6.72 15.33
CA LEU A 104 -0.13 -6.45 16.15
C LEU A 104 -1.27 -7.23 15.55
#